data_AF-A0A1C5LKP0-F1
#
_entry.id   AF-A0A1C5LKP0-F1
#
_cell.length_a   1.000
_cell.length_b   1.000
_cell.length_c   1.000
_cell.angle_alpha   90.00
_cell.angle_beta   90.00
_cell.angle_gamma   90.00
#
_symmetry.space_group_name_H-M   'P 1'
#
loop_
_entity.id
_entity.type
_entity.pdbx_description
1 polymer ?
#
loop_
_entity_poly.entity_id
_entity_poly.type
_entity_poly.pdbx_seq_one_letter_code
_entity_poly.pdbx_strand_id
1 'polypeptide(L)'
;MSWKHYNTETKKIEVVRTLVGDMEQFGAIVMAEDTWNVILQVSERVPWSKQSRMNTFVDDLLLILERKENETGDPFISRPYNYIIHIALDPDAQKDTALISVQRKSTYEFVCKDISIPLKEL
;
A
#
# COMPACT_ATOMS: atom_id res chain seq x y z
N MET A 1 -3.83 -0.07 14.37
CA MET A 1 -2.51 0.58 14.24
C MET A 1 -2.62 1.68 13.21
N SER A 2 -2.29 2.91 13.60
CA SER A 2 -2.51 4.10 12.77
C SER A 2 -1.55 4.19 11.57
N TRP A 3 -2.09 4.55 10.41
CA TRP A 3 -1.27 5.06 9.31
C TRP A 3 -0.50 6.27 9.83
N LYS A 4 0.80 6.29 9.59
CA LYS A 4 1.74 7.22 10.21
C LYS A 4 2.42 7.99 9.09
N HIS A 5 1.82 9.12 8.71
CA HIS A 5 2.39 10.03 7.74
C HIS A 5 3.62 10.70 8.37
N TYR A 6 4.79 10.61 7.73
CA TYR A 6 5.95 11.41 8.13
C TYR A 6 5.86 12.79 7.48
N ASN A 7 5.45 13.78 8.27
CA ASN A 7 5.40 15.17 7.85
C ASN A 7 6.83 15.71 7.77
N THR A 8 7.27 16.02 6.55
CA THR A 8 8.64 16.48 6.25
C THR A 8 8.90 17.90 6.72
N GLU A 9 7.86 18.75 6.80
CA GLU A 9 7.95 20.13 7.28
C GLU A 9 8.09 20.19 8.80
N THR A 10 7.29 19.40 9.52
CA THR A 10 7.30 19.37 10.99
C THR A 10 8.25 18.32 11.57
N LYS A 11 8.81 17.45 10.71
CA LYS A 11 9.65 16.29 11.05
C LYS A 11 9.00 15.34 12.06
N LYS A 12 7.67 15.23 12.01
CA LYS A 12 6.88 14.42 12.95
C LYS A 12 6.10 13.35 12.23
N ILE A 13 5.81 12.28 12.96
CA ILE A 13 4.96 11.19 12.51
C ILE A 13 3.53 11.47 12.96
N GLU A 14 2.61 11.67 12.02
CA GLU A 14 1.21 12.01 12.24
C GLU A 14 0.29 10.82 11.95
N VAL A 15 -0.71 10.62 12.80
CA VAL A 15 -1.66 9.51 12.70
C VAL A 15 -2.80 9.86 11.76
N VAL A 16 -2.87 9.18 10.61
CA VAL A 16 -3.98 9.27 9.66
C VAL A 16 -4.93 8.08 9.88
N ARG A 17 -6.22 8.40 9.99
CA ARG A 17 -7.20 7.61 10.77
C ARG A 17 -7.98 6.53 10.03
N THR A 18 -7.77 6.30 8.74
CA THR A 18 -8.65 5.41 7.96
C THR A 18 -7.83 4.52 7.04
N LEU A 19 -7.38 3.38 7.57
CA LEU A 19 -6.94 2.25 6.78
C LEU A 19 -7.82 1.04 7.16
N VAL A 20 -8.13 0.20 6.18
CA VAL A 20 -8.90 -1.03 6.36
C VAL A 20 -8.15 -1.93 7.36
N GLY A 21 -8.88 -2.56 8.30
CA GLY A 21 -8.29 -3.26 9.45
C GLY A 21 -7.22 -4.31 9.12
N ASP A 22 -7.31 -4.94 7.95
CA ASP A 22 -6.37 -5.99 7.53
C ASP A 22 -4.96 -5.46 7.24
N MET A 23 -4.84 -4.20 6.83
CA MET A 23 -3.55 -3.55 6.62
C MET A 23 -2.88 -3.15 7.93
N GLU A 24 -3.64 -3.01 9.03
CA GLU A 24 -3.08 -2.69 10.34
C GLU A 24 -2.24 -3.84 10.94
N GLN A 25 -2.35 -5.04 10.38
CA GLN A 25 -1.63 -6.23 10.84
C GLN A 25 -0.15 -6.21 10.43
N PHE A 26 0.21 -5.40 9.42
CA PHE A 26 1.60 -5.24 8.97
C PHE A 26 2.45 -4.47 9.97
N GLY A 27 3.76 -4.75 10.00
CA GLY A 27 4.71 -4.08 10.88
C GLY A 27 4.79 -2.57 10.62
N ALA A 28 4.67 -2.16 9.35
CA ALA A 28 4.46 -0.78 8.91
C ALA A 28 3.99 -0.75 7.45
N ILE A 29 3.37 0.38 7.07
CA ILE A 29 3.07 0.73 5.67
C ILE A 29 3.72 2.07 5.39
N VAL A 30 4.59 2.12 4.40
CA VAL A 30 5.36 3.29 3.98
C VAL A 30 4.84 3.75 2.63
N MET A 31 4.34 4.99 2.57
CA MET A 31 3.72 5.56 1.38
C MET A 31 3.76 7.08 1.46
N ALA A 32 3.98 7.75 0.34
CA ALA A 32 3.87 9.21 0.26
C ALA A 32 2.41 9.66 0.27
N GLU A 33 2.13 10.86 0.81
CA GLU A 33 0.78 11.40 0.83
C GLU A 33 0.22 11.62 -0.58
N ASP A 34 1.05 12.10 -1.52
CA ASP A 34 0.67 12.26 -2.93
C ASP A 34 0.29 10.93 -3.58
N THR A 35 1.01 9.85 -3.27
CA THR A 35 0.66 8.49 -3.73
C THR A 35 -0.73 8.10 -3.24
N TRP A 36 -1.04 8.38 -1.98
CA TRP A 36 -2.35 8.10 -1.41
C TRP A 36 -3.46 8.95 -2.05
N ASN A 37 -3.20 10.22 -2.28
CA ASN A 37 -4.14 11.13 -2.94
C ASN A 37 -4.48 10.66 -4.36
N VAL A 38 -3.50 10.13 -5.10
CA VAL A 38 -3.72 9.54 -6.42
C VAL A 38 -4.55 8.26 -6.33
N ILE A 39 -4.21 7.33 -5.42
CA ILE A 39 -4.98 6.09 -5.20
C ILE A 39 -6.45 6.40 -4.87
N LEU A 40 -6.68 7.44 -4.06
CA LEU A 40 -8.02 7.86 -3.65
C LEU A 40 -8.68 8.90 -4.57
N GLN A 41 -8.03 9.30 -5.64
CA GLN A 41 -8.55 10.34 -6.54
C GLN A 41 -9.89 9.85 -7.11
N VAL A 42 -10.95 10.62 -6.95
CA VAL A 42 -12.28 10.26 -7.48
C VAL A 42 -12.37 10.72 -8.93
N SER A 43 -12.85 9.86 -9.83
CA SER A 43 -13.14 10.23 -11.21
C SER A 43 -14.52 10.86 -11.30
N GLU A 44 -14.67 11.95 -12.06
CA GLU A 44 -16.00 12.50 -12.36
C GLU A 44 -16.81 11.58 -13.28
N ARG A 45 -16.15 10.64 -13.97
CA ARG A 45 -16.81 9.75 -14.93
C ARG A 45 -17.58 8.63 -14.24
N VAL A 46 -17.19 8.22 -13.03
CA VAL A 46 -17.82 7.09 -12.33
C VAL A 46 -17.98 7.41 -10.85
N PRO A 47 -19.19 7.25 -10.27
CA PRO A 47 -19.55 7.83 -8.99
C PRO A 47 -19.09 6.96 -7.81
N TRP A 48 -17.81 6.58 -7.77
CA TRP A 48 -17.27 5.80 -6.65
C TRP A 48 -16.90 6.72 -5.50
N SER A 49 -17.26 6.31 -4.29
CA SER A 49 -16.79 6.99 -3.08
C SER A 49 -15.30 6.75 -2.88
N LYS A 50 -14.61 7.67 -2.18
CA LYS A 50 -13.21 7.47 -1.74
C LYS A 50 -13.04 6.15 -0.98
N GLN A 51 -14.04 5.78 -0.18
CA GLN A 51 -14.04 4.51 0.57
C GLN A 51 -14.06 3.30 -0.36
N SER A 52 -14.84 3.35 -1.43
CA SER A 52 -14.93 2.25 -2.40
C SER A 52 -13.61 2.07 -3.14
N ARG A 53 -12.94 3.16 -3.57
CA ARG A 53 -11.61 3.08 -4.18
C ARG A 53 -10.55 2.52 -3.22
N MET A 54 -10.58 2.97 -1.97
CA MET A 54 -9.70 2.45 -0.93
C MET A 54 -9.87 0.94 -0.78
N ASN A 55 -11.11 0.46 -0.60
CA ASN A 55 -11.36 -0.97 -0.44
C ASN A 55 -10.87 -1.77 -1.65
N THR A 56 -11.17 -1.32 -2.88
CA THR A 56 -10.69 -2.01 -4.09
C THR A 56 -9.17 -2.08 -4.17
N PHE A 57 -8.47 -0.99 -3.84
CA PHE A 57 -7.01 -1.00 -3.83
C PHE A 57 -6.46 -1.97 -2.78
N VAL A 58 -7.06 -2.00 -1.58
CA VAL A 58 -6.65 -2.94 -0.52
C VAL A 58 -6.92 -4.39 -0.93
N ASP A 59 -8.06 -4.68 -1.53
CA ASP A 59 -8.40 -6.02 -2.03
C ASP A 59 -7.39 -6.49 -3.08
N ASP A 60 -7.05 -5.63 -4.05
CA ASP A 60 -6.05 -5.92 -5.09
C ASP A 60 -4.65 -6.14 -4.47
N LEU A 61 -4.28 -5.34 -3.48
CA LEU A 61 -3.02 -5.49 -2.74
C LEU A 61 -2.96 -6.84 -2.00
N LEU A 62 -3.98 -7.17 -1.22
CA LEU A 62 -4.01 -8.42 -0.46
C LEU A 62 -3.97 -9.65 -1.37
N LEU A 63 -4.69 -9.61 -2.49
CA LEU A 63 -4.67 -10.68 -3.49
C LEU A 63 -3.26 -10.88 -4.08
N ILE A 64 -2.54 -9.79 -4.36
CA ILE A 64 -1.17 -9.86 -4.89
C ILE A 64 -0.20 -10.39 -3.82
N LEU A 65 -0.33 -9.94 -2.57
CA LEU A 65 0.50 -10.42 -1.47
C LEU A 65 0.28 -11.91 -1.19
N GLU A 66 -0.96 -12.41 -1.26
CA GLU A 66 -1.27 -13.83 -1.13
C GLU A 66 -0.62 -14.65 -2.25
N ARG A 67 -0.70 -14.18 -3.51
CA ARG A 67 -0.01 -14.84 -4.63
C ARG A 67 1.51 -14.87 -4.41
N LYS A 68 2.09 -13.76 -3.96
CA LYS A 68 3.53 -13.66 -3.72
C LYS A 68 4.00 -14.51 -2.55
N GLU A 69 3.20 -14.64 -1.48
CA GLU A 69 3.49 -15.58 -0.38
C GLU A 69 3.59 -17.01 -0.92
N ASN A 70 2.64 -17.41 -1.77
CA ASN A 70 2.67 -18.73 -2.40
C ASN A 70 3.87 -18.93 -3.35
N GLU A 71 4.30 -17.89 -4.07
CA GLU A 71 5.44 -17.96 -5.00
C GLU A 71 6.81 -17.97 -4.29
N THR A 72 6.96 -17.18 -3.22
CA THR A 72 8.24 -16.99 -2.52
C THR A 72 8.41 -17.95 -1.35
N GLY A 73 7.31 -18.46 -0.77
CA GLY A 73 7.30 -19.22 0.47
C GLY A 73 7.48 -18.37 1.73
N ASP A 74 7.58 -17.04 1.61
CA ASP A 74 7.69 -16.15 2.75
C ASP A 74 6.29 -15.76 3.31
N PRO A 75 6.08 -15.80 4.64
CA PRO A 75 4.77 -15.67 5.26
C PRO A 75 4.27 -14.22 5.44
N PHE A 76 4.08 -13.45 4.37
CA PHE A 76 3.68 -12.03 4.47
C PHE A 76 2.24 -11.81 4.97
N ILE A 77 1.28 -12.62 4.54
CA ILE A 77 -0.13 -12.62 4.93
C ILE A 77 -0.32 -13.40 6.23
N SER A 78 0.40 -14.51 6.40
CA SER A 78 0.28 -15.34 7.61
C SER A 78 1.06 -14.79 8.81
N ARG A 79 2.08 -13.94 8.60
CA ARG A 79 2.85 -13.25 9.65
C ARG A 79 3.14 -11.78 9.32
N PRO A 80 2.10 -10.95 9.09
CA PRO A 80 2.22 -9.61 8.52
C PRO A 80 3.04 -8.64 9.40
N TYR A 81 3.00 -8.81 10.72
CA TYR A 81 3.73 -7.95 11.67
C TYR A 81 5.26 -7.95 11.45
N ASN A 82 5.80 -9.00 10.81
CA ASN A 82 7.22 -9.12 10.50
C ASN A 82 7.64 -8.40 9.22
N TYR A 83 6.70 -7.76 8.51
CA TYR A 83 6.93 -7.14 7.22
C TYR A 83 6.52 -5.68 7.19
N ILE A 84 7.19 -4.94 6.30
CA ILE A 84 6.92 -3.54 5.96
C ILE A 84 6.50 -3.52 4.50
N ILE A 85 5.35 -2.91 4.22
CA ILE A 85 4.85 -2.71 2.86
C ILE A 85 5.23 -1.30 2.41
N HIS A 86 5.91 -1.19 1.28
CA HIS A 86 6.22 0.08 0.63
C HIS A 86 5.31 0.24 -0.58
N ILE A 87 4.65 1.39 -0.68
CA ILE A 87 3.74 1.74 -1.76
C ILE A 87 4.23 3.03 -2.40
N ALA A 88 4.54 2.97 -3.69
CA ALA A 88 4.92 4.11 -4.50
C ALA A 88 4.05 4.17 -5.76
N LEU A 89 4.07 5.29 -6.48
CA LEU A 89 3.57 5.32 -7.85
C LEU A 89 4.72 4.92 -8.78
N ASP A 90 4.37 4.23 -9.86
CA ASP A 90 5.29 4.02 -10.95
C ASP A 90 5.66 5.39 -11.57
N PRO A 91 6.96 5.75 -11.65
CA PRO A 91 7.39 7.03 -12.23
C PRO A 91 7.22 7.08 -13.76
N ASP A 92 7.21 5.92 -14.42
CA ASP A 92 7.18 5.79 -15.87
C ASP A 92 5.76 5.52 -16.40
N ALA A 93 4.89 4.92 -15.59
CA ALA A 93 3.46 4.84 -15.85
C ALA A 93 2.79 6.15 -15.41
N GLN A 94 1.75 6.64 -16.11
CA GLN A 94 1.17 7.98 -15.92
C GLN A 94 0.38 8.14 -14.59
N LYS A 95 0.97 7.77 -13.45
CA LYS A 95 0.35 7.69 -12.12
C LYS A 95 -0.89 6.78 -12.09
N ASP A 96 -1.00 5.86 -13.04
CA ASP A 96 -2.06 4.87 -13.17
C ASP A 96 -1.66 3.51 -12.57
N THR A 97 -0.44 3.40 -12.05
CA THR A 97 0.10 2.17 -11.51
C THR A 97 0.80 2.45 -10.19
N ALA A 98 0.49 1.67 -9.16
CA ALA A 98 1.23 1.65 -7.91
C ALA A 98 2.25 0.51 -7.93
N LEU A 99 3.41 0.75 -7.34
CA LEU A 99 4.46 -0.24 -7.13
C LEU A 99 4.49 -0.64 -5.67
N ILE A 100 4.51 -1.95 -5.43
CA ILE A 100 4.52 -2.53 -4.10
C ILE A 100 5.83 -3.27 -3.87
N SER A 101 6.47 -2.97 -2.75
CA SER A 101 7.62 -3.72 -2.26
C SER A 101 7.38 -4.24 -0.85
N VAL A 102 7.82 -5.47 -0.59
CA VAL A 102 7.67 -6.14 0.71
C VAL A 102 9.05 -6.32 1.32
N GLN A 103 9.25 -5.78 2.51
CA GLN A 103 10.52 -5.79 3.22
C GLN A 103 10.37 -6.49 4.57
N ARG A 104 11.33 -7.35 4.93
CA ARG A 104 11.40 -7.93 6.28
C ARG A 104 11.76 -6.84 7.28
N LYS A 105 10.99 -6.70 8.35
CA LYS A 105 11.22 -5.71 9.41
C LYS A 105 12.50 -5.97 10.20
N SER A 106 12.90 -7.23 10.37
CA SER A 106 14.07 -7.62 11.17
C SER A 106 15.39 -7.40 10.44
N THR A 107 15.45 -7.71 9.14
CA THR A 107 16.68 -7.67 8.34
C THR A 107 16.73 -6.51 7.35
N TYR A 108 15.60 -5.83 7.11
CA TYR A 108 15.44 -4.81 6.08
C TYR A 108 15.69 -5.31 4.64
N GLU A 109 15.73 -6.62 4.43
CA GLU A 109 15.81 -7.21 3.11
C GLU A 109 14.45 -7.19 2.42
N PHE A 110 14.46 -6.92 1.12
CA PHE A 110 13.26 -7.00 0.30
C PHE A 110 13.05 -8.43 -0.18
N VAL A 111 11.86 -8.96 0.06
CA VAL A 111 11.42 -10.26 -0.47
C VAL A 111 10.73 -10.08 -1.82
N CYS A 112 10.06 -8.95 -2.00
CA CYS A 112 9.47 -8.54 -3.26
C CYS A 112 9.76 -7.07 -3.51
N LYS A 113 9.99 -6.71 -4.78
CA LYS A 113 10.20 -5.33 -5.20
C LYS A 113 9.36 -5.01 -6.42
N ASP A 114 8.88 -3.77 -6.43
CA ASP A 114 8.28 -3.10 -7.59
C ASP A 114 7.19 -3.93 -8.28
N ILE A 115 6.34 -4.57 -7.48
CA ILE A 115 5.19 -5.31 -8.00
C ILE A 115 4.12 -4.31 -8.42
N SER A 116 3.80 -4.30 -9.71
CA SER A 116 2.80 -3.41 -10.28
C SER A 116 1.37 -3.77 -9.86
N ILE A 117 0.64 -2.78 -9.38
CA ILE A 117 -0.80 -2.79 -9.15
C ILE A 117 -1.41 -1.68 -10.01
N PRO A 118 -2.11 -2.02 -11.11
CA PRO A 118 -2.85 -1.04 -11.88
C PRO A 118 -3.92 -0.37 -11.00
N LEU A 119 -3.87 0.96 -10.94
CA LEU A 119 -4.91 1.78 -10.35
C LEU A 119 -6.06 1.83 -11.35
N LYS A 120 -7.06 0.99 -11.14
CA LYS A 120 -8.23 0.89 -12.01
C LYS A 120 -8.82 2.28 -12.23
N GLU A 121 -8.96 2.69 -13.49
CA GLU A 121 -9.93 3.72 -13.86
C GLU A 121 -11.31 3.13 -13.56
N LEU A 122 -11.81 3.44 -12.37
CA LEU A 122 -13.21 3.28 -12.02
C LEU A 122 -13.81 4.65 -12.28
#